data_AF-A0A2V7UHT1-F1
#
_entry.id   AF-A0A2V7UHT1-F1
#
_cell.length_a   1.000
_cell.length_b   1.000
_cell.length_c   1.000
_cell.angle_alpha   90.00
_cell.angle_beta   90.00
_cell.angle_gamma   90.00
#
_symmetry.space_group_name_H-M   'P 1'
#
loop_
_entity.id
_entity.type
_entity.pdbx_description
1 polymer ?
#
loop_
_entity_poly.entity_id
_entity_poly.type
_entity_poly.pdbx_seq_one_letter_code
_entity_poly.pdbx_strand_id
1 'polypeptide(L)'
;MAIREFDLTPGAPVILYVQAPKEKVWGILVSLTPSGIVVRGLDLVVFDEWMRQEARGEEAGLGLATIFYPMSRLERMERDESLGPIASYAERFYRAVGRTVHEAAGVESGNAE
;
A
#
# COMPACT_ATOMS: atom_id res chain seq x y z
N MET A 1 27.23 -2.32 -5.20
CA MET A 1 25.94 -1.61 -5.10
C MET A 1 25.03 -2.21 -6.16
N ALA A 2 24.17 -3.14 -5.76
CA ALA A 2 23.21 -3.72 -6.69
C ALA A 2 22.16 -2.66 -7.00
N ILE A 3 21.97 -2.32 -8.27
CA ILE A 3 20.80 -1.57 -8.70
C ILE A 3 19.62 -2.49 -8.43
N ARG A 4 18.82 -2.18 -7.40
CA ARG A 4 17.52 -2.84 -7.24
C ARG A 4 16.67 -2.39 -8.41
N GLU A 5 16.24 -3.35 -9.21
CA GLU A 5 15.26 -3.09 -10.26
C GLU A 5 14.02 -2.48 -9.60
N PHE A 6 13.52 -1.38 -10.17
CA PHE A 6 12.36 -0.68 -9.65
C PHE A 6 11.10 -1.47 -10.03
N ASP A 7 10.85 -2.55 -9.30
CA ASP A 7 9.75 -3.48 -9.54
C ASP A 7 8.45 -2.98 -8.90
N LEU A 8 7.69 -2.18 -9.68
CA LEU A 8 6.33 -1.72 -9.37
C LEU A 8 5.29 -2.58 -10.09
N THR A 9 5.27 -3.86 -9.76
CA THR A 9 4.28 -4.82 -10.28
C THR A 9 3.03 -4.87 -9.41
N PRO A 10 1.87 -5.30 -9.97
CA PRO A 10 0.70 -5.61 -9.18
C PRO A 10 1.04 -6.51 -7.98
N GLY A 11 0.49 -6.19 -6.82
CA GLY A 11 0.82 -6.82 -5.54
C GLY A 11 1.92 -6.09 -4.76
N ALA A 12 2.68 -5.18 -5.35
CA ALA A 12 3.67 -4.40 -4.62
C ALA A 12 3.01 -3.40 -3.65
N PRO A 13 3.40 -3.36 -2.37
CA PRO A 13 3.04 -2.27 -1.47
C PRO A 13 3.69 -0.96 -1.94
N VAL A 14 2.92 0.12 -2.01
CA VAL A 14 3.33 1.42 -2.53
C VAL A 14 2.82 2.58 -1.69
N ILE A 15 3.50 3.72 -1.82
CA ILE A 15 3.08 5.01 -1.28
C ILE A 15 2.88 5.97 -2.45
N LEU A 16 1.66 6.49 -2.59
CA LEU A 16 1.34 7.52 -3.56
C LEU A 16 1.36 8.90 -2.91
N TYR A 17 1.92 9.86 -3.61
CA TYR A 17 1.85 11.28 -3.31
C TYR A 17 0.94 11.87 -4.38
N VAL A 18 -0.25 12.30 -3.96
CA VAL A 18 -1.26 12.82 -4.88
C VAL A 18 -1.55 14.28 -4.59
N GLN A 19 -1.93 15.01 -5.63
CA GLN A 19 -2.28 16.42 -5.57
C GLN A 19 -3.75 16.69 -5.85
N ALA A 20 -4.17 17.90 -5.47
CA ALA A 20 -5.50 18.46 -5.69
C ALA A 20 -6.66 17.50 -5.33
N PRO A 21 -6.89 17.22 -4.02
CA PRO A 21 -6.16 17.67 -2.83
C PRO A 21 -4.86 16.90 -2.57
N LYS A 22 -3.97 17.49 -1.75
CA LYS A 22 -2.72 16.85 -1.34
C LYS A 22 -3.00 15.75 -0.32
N GLU A 23 -2.56 14.54 -0.63
CA GLU A 23 -2.75 13.37 0.21
C GLU A 23 -1.57 12.40 0.03
N LYS A 24 -1.30 11.59 1.05
CA LYS A 24 -0.40 10.45 0.95
C LYS A 24 -1.22 9.20 1.14
N VAL A 25 -1.11 8.26 0.23
CA VAL A 25 -1.92 7.04 0.22
C VAL A 25 -0.98 5.87 0.32
N TRP A 26 -1.22 4.97 1.24
CA TRP A 26 -0.55 3.66 1.25
C TRP A 26 -1.50 2.61 0.71
N GLY A 27 -0.99 1.67 -0.07
CA GLY A 27 -1.79 0.55 -0.52
C GLY A 27 -1.01 -0.49 -1.30
N ILE A 28 -1.71 -1.57 -1.64
CA ILE A 28 -1.22 -2.59 -2.56
C ILE A 28 -1.55 -2.14 -3.98
N LEU A 29 -0.54 -2.08 -4.85
CA LEU A 29 -0.72 -1.77 -6.26
C LEU A 29 -1.58 -2.86 -6.92
N VAL A 30 -2.71 -2.48 -7.49
CA VAL A 30 -3.60 -3.39 -8.23
C VAL A 30 -3.32 -3.29 -9.73
N SER A 31 -3.18 -2.07 -10.25
CA SER A 31 -2.84 -1.85 -11.67
C SER A 31 -2.13 -0.52 -11.88
N LEU A 32 -1.18 -0.50 -12.82
CA LEU A 32 -0.50 0.69 -13.30
C LEU A 32 -0.72 0.80 -14.82
N THR A 33 -1.32 1.90 -15.26
CA THR A 33 -1.62 2.17 -16.68
C THR A 33 -1.26 3.62 -17.03
N PRO A 34 -1.16 3.97 -18.33
CA PRO A 34 -0.98 5.36 -18.73
C PRO A 34 -2.11 6.30 -18.27
N SER A 35 -3.31 5.77 -17.99
CA SER A 35 -4.46 6.56 -17.52
C SER A 35 -4.44 6.81 -16.02
N GLY A 36 -3.82 5.92 -15.25
CA GLY A 36 -3.73 6.06 -13.80
C GLY A 36 -3.32 4.79 -13.09
N ILE A 37 -3.43 4.86 -11.77
CA ILE A 37 -3.05 3.81 -10.84
C ILE A 37 -4.29 3.38 -10.07
N VAL A 38 -4.47 2.07 -9.91
CA VAL A 38 -5.44 1.51 -8.96
C VAL A 38 -4.66 0.93 -7.79
N VAL A 39 -5.01 1.37 -6.58
CA VAL A 39 -4.48 0.81 -5.33
C VAL A 39 -5.61 0.29 -4.47
N ARG A 40 -5.34 -0.78 -3.75
CA ARG A 40 -6.15 -1.22 -2.62
C ARG A 40 -5.49 -0.71 -1.35
N GLY A 41 -6.03 0.36 -0.77
CA GLY A 41 -5.31 1.17 0.19
C GLY A 41 -6.18 2.07 1.05
N LEU A 42 -5.51 2.96 1.78
CA LEU A 42 -6.10 3.98 2.64
C LEU A 42 -5.20 5.23 2.69
N ASP A 43 -5.73 6.33 3.21
CA ASP A 43 -4.91 7.50 3.55
C ASP A 43 -3.86 7.08 4.57
N LEU A 44 -2.59 7.36 4.28
CA LEU A 44 -1.45 7.02 5.13
C LEU A 44 -1.62 7.51 6.57
N VAL A 45 -2.36 8.60 6.79
CA VAL A 45 -2.68 9.16 8.12
C VAL A 45 -3.40 8.15 9.01
N VAL A 46 -4.26 7.29 8.45
CA VAL A 46 -5.04 6.31 9.22
C VAL A 46 -4.41 4.91 9.25
N PHE A 47 -3.25 4.73 8.64
CA PHE A 47 -2.58 3.42 8.55
C PHE A 47 -2.26 2.81 9.92
N ASP A 48 -1.70 3.60 10.84
CA ASP A 48 -1.34 3.11 12.17
C ASP A 48 -2.57 2.72 12.99
N GLU A 49 -3.72 3.36 12.75
CA GLU A 49 -4.98 2.99 13.40
C GLU A 49 -5.53 1.69 12.82
N TRP A 50 -5.54 1.56 11.49
CA TRP A 50 -5.88 0.30 10.83
C TRP A 50 -5.02 -0.86 11.36
N MET A 51 -3.69 -0.69 11.42
CA MET A 51 -2.78 -1.70 11.99
C MET A 51 -3.14 -2.08 13.43
N ARG A 52 -3.50 -1.11 14.27
CA ARG A 52 -3.91 -1.39 15.66
C ARG A 52 -5.22 -2.17 15.75
N GLN A 53 -6.20 -1.86 14.90
CA GLN A 53 -7.48 -2.57 14.85
C GLN A 53 -7.30 -4.02 14.36
N GLU A 54 -6.46 -4.19 13.34
CA GLU A 54 -6.06 -5.50 12.82
C GLU A 54 -5.36 -6.35 13.90
N ALA A 55 -4.44 -5.75 14.67
CA ALA A 55 -3.75 -6.43 15.77
C ALA A 55 -4.70 -6.85 16.92
N ARG A 56 -5.86 -6.20 17.05
CA ARG A 56 -6.90 -6.53 18.04
C ARG A 56 -7.95 -7.52 17.52
N GLY A 57 -7.99 -7.78 16.21
CA GLY A 57 -9.00 -8.62 15.59
C GLY A 57 -10.40 -7.98 15.56
N GLU A 58 -10.50 -6.66 15.44
CA GLU A 58 -11.79 -5.97 15.38
C GLU A 58 -12.48 -6.20 14.01
N GLU A 59 -13.62 -6.91 13.99
CA GLU A 59 -14.32 -7.28 12.74
C GLU A 59 -15.00 -6.11 11.98
N ALA A 60 -15.24 -4.99 12.66
CA ALA A 60 -15.95 -3.81 12.10
C ALA A 60 -15.05 -2.56 12.05
N GLY A 61 -13.76 -2.75 11.80
CA GLY A 61 -12.75 -1.69 11.75
C GLY A 61 -12.63 -0.97 10.40
N LEU A 62 -11.63 -0.09 10.31
CA LEU A 62 -11.20 0.56 9.08
C LEU A 62 -10.89 -0.51 8.01
N GLY A 63 -11.58 -0.43 6.88
CA GLY A 63 -11.29 -1.26 5.72
C GLY A 63 -10.43 -0.52 4.70
N LEU A 64 -9.65 -1.27 3.93
CA LEU A 64 -8.98 -0.74 2.74
C LEU A 64 -10.00 -0.56 1.60
N ALA A 65 -9.89 0.54 0.87
CA ALA A 65 -10.70 0.83 -0.31
C ALA A 65 -9.91 0.56 -1.59
N THR A 66 -10.59 0.12 -2.64
CA THR A 66 -10.01 0.06 -4.00
C THR A 66 -10.24 1.39 -4.68
N ILE A 67 -9.17 2.14 -4.93
CA ILE A 67 -9.23 3.54 -5.39
C ILE A 67 -8.44 3.70 -6.68
N PHE A 68 -9.04 4.37 -7.66
CA PHE A 68 -8.37 4.82 -8.87
C PHE A 68 -7.87 6.26 -8.72
N TYR A 69 -6.59 6.48 -8.99
CA TYR A 69 -5.95 7.78 -9.06
C TYR A 69 -5.57 8.09 -10.52
N PRO A 70 -6.15 9.13 -11.14
CA PRO A 70 -5.74 9.59 -12.47
C PRO A 70 -4.26 10.00 -12.49
N MET A 71 -3.53 9.73 -13.58
CA MET A 71 -2.12 10.11 -13.69
C MET A 71 -1.87 11.60 -13.46
N SER A 72 -2.81 12.48 -13.84
CA SER A 72 -2.71 13.93 -13.63
C SER A 72 -2.66 14.35 -12.16
N ARG A 73 -3.16 13.49 -11.26
CA ARG A 73 -3.12 13.73 -9.81
C ARG A 73 -1.89 13.14 -9.14
N LEU A 74 -1.11 12.31 -9.81
CA LEU A 74 0.07 11.68 -9.21
C LEU A 74 1.26 12.64 -9.26
N GLU A 75 1.77 13.05 -8.10
CA GLU A 75 3.05 13.74 -8.01
C GLU A 75 4.20 12.72 -8.01
N ARG A 76 4.03 11.61 -7.27
CA ARG A 76 5.06 10.57 -7.09
C ARG A 76 4.47 9.25 -6.63
N MET A 77 5.10 8.14 -7.03
CA MET A 77 4.85 6.82 -6.45
C MET A 77 6.19 6.22 -5.99
N GLU A 78 6.19 5.64 -4.81
CA GLU A 78 7.31 4.88 -4.25
C GLU A 78 6.87 3.47 -3.89
N ARG A 79 7.81 2.53 -3.94
CA ARG A 79 7.62 1.23 -3.31
C ARG A 79 7.78 1.38 -1.79
N ASP A 80 6.91 0.73 -1.03
CA ASP A 80 7.05 0.64 0.42
C ASP A 80 8.11 -0.43 0.74
N GLU A 81 9.35 0.02 0.96
CA GLU A 81 10.49 -0.84 1.24
C GLU A 81 11.28 -0.40 2.47
N SER A 82 11.88 -1.37 3.16
CA SER A 82 12.71 -1.10 4.33
C SER A 82 14.08 -0.55 3.89
N LEU A 83 14.45 0.59 4.46
CA LEU A 83 15.68 1.32 4.14
C LEU A 83 16.60 1.30 5.36
N GLY A 84 17.53 0.35 5.39
CA GLY A 84 18.46 0.17 6.50
C GLY A 84 17.72 -0.05 7.82
N PRO A 85 17.84 0.85 8.82
CA PRO A 85 17.14 0.71 10.10
C PRO A 85 15.64 1.07 10.03
N ILE A 86 15.17 1.67 8.93
CA ILE A 86 13.78 2.12 8.79
C ILE A 86 12.97 0.97 8.19
N ALA A 87 12.06 0.39 8.98
CA ALA A 87 11.14 -0.64 8.51
C ALA A 87 10.05 -0.03 7.61
N SER A 88 9.69 -0.75 6.55
CA SER A 88 8.54 -0.41 5.69
C SER A 88 7.23 -0.46 6.48
N TYR A 89 6.17 0.13 5.94
CA TYR A 89 4.84 0.05 6.52
C TYR A 89 4.34 -1.40 6.54
N ALA A 90 4.56 -2.16 5.46
CA ALA A 90 4.24 -3.58 5.39
C ALA A 90 4.99 -4.41 6.46
N GLU A 91 6.27 -4.12 6.70
CA GLU A 91 7.06 -4.80 7.73
C GLU A 91 6.59 -4.42 9.15
N ARG A 92 6.32 -3.13 9.38
CA ARG A 92 5.74 -2.65 10.66
C ARG A 92 4.40 -3.34 10.94
N PHE A 93 3.55 -3.45 9.92
CA PHE A 93 2.26 -4.14 10.02
C PHE A 93 2.45 -5.61 10.40
N TYR A 94 3.30 -6.34 9.67
CA TYR A 94 3.55 -7.76 9.96
C TYR A 94 4.05 -7.98 11.39
N ARG A 95 4.97 -7.15 11.87
CA ARG A 95 5.50 -7.23 13.25
C ARG A 95 4.43 -6.98 14.31
N ALA A 96 3.45 -6.13 14.04
CA ALA A 96 2.40 -5.76 15.00
C ALA A 96 1.21 -6.71 14.98
N VAL A 97 0.82 -7.20 13.81
CA VAL A 97 -0.42 -7.96 13.59
C VAL A 97 -0.15 -9.47 13.51
N GLY A 98 1.04 -9.89 13.07
CA GLY A 98 1.40 -11.30 12.89
C GLY A 98 0.91 -11.93 11.59
N ARG A 99 0.28 -11.15 10.70
CA ARG A 99 -0.07 -11.54 9.32
C ARG A 99 0.34 -10.46 8.33
N THR A 100 0.47 -10.82 7.06
CA THR A 100 0.89 -9.90 6.00
C THR A 100 -0.21 -8.89 5.68
N VAL A 101 0.20 -7.75 5.09
CA VAL A 101 -0.76 -6.77 4.59
C VAL A 101 -1.62 -7.31 3.46
N HIS A 102 -1.14 -8.26 2.66
CA HIS A 102 -1.89 -8.92 1.60
C HIS A 102 -3.04 -9.75 2.15
N GLU A 103 -2.78 -10.52 3.20
CA GLU A 103 -3.81 -11.30 3.91
C GLU A 103 -4.86 -10.39 4.54
N ALA A 104 -4.44 -9.32 5.22
CA ALA A 104 -5.38 -8.35 5.79
C ALA A 104 -6.17 -7.58 4.72
N ALA A 105 -5.55 -7.34 3.56
CA ALA A 105 -6.22 -6.72 2.43
C ALA A 105 -7.17 -7.69 1.71
N GLY A 106 -7.08 -9.01 1.88
CA GLY A 106 -7.82 -9.93 1.03
C GLY A 106 -7.47 -9.78 -0.46
N VAL A 107 -6.25 -9.33 -0.75
CA VAL A 107 -5.70 -9.34 -2.10
C VAL A 107 -4.95 -10.64 -2.22
N GLU A 108 -5.57 -11.64 -2.86
CA GLU A 108 -4.87 -12.85 -3.24
C GLU A 108 -3.73 -12.46 -4.19
N SER A 109 -2.55 -13.04 -3.99
CA SER A 109 -1.45 -12.96 -4.96
C SER A 109 -1.97 -13.53 -6.27
N GLY A 110 -2.47 -12.67 -7.15
CA GLY A 110 -3.02 -13.08 -8.43
C GLY A 110 -1.96 -13.88 -9.17
N ASN A 111 -2.23 -15.17 -9.37
CA ASN A 111 -1.53 -15.98 -10.35
C ASN A 111 -1.79 -15.28 -11.69
N ALA A 112 -0.81 -14.53 -12.18
CA ALA A 112 -0.84 -14.03 -13.54
C ALA A 112 -0.73 -15.26 -14.45
N GLU A 113 -1.86 -15.67 -15.04
CA GLU A 113 -1.85 -16.52 -16.24
C GLU A 113 -1.14 -15.81 -17.40
#